data_AF-A0A524CWX3-F1
#
_entry.id   AF-A0A524CWX3-F1
#
_cell.length_a   1.000
_cell.length_b   1.000
_cell.length_c   1.000
_cell.angle_alpha   90.00
_cell.angle_beta   90.00
_cell.angle_gamma   90.00
#
_symmetry.space_group_name_H-M   'P 1'
#
loop_
_entity.id
_entity.type
_entity.pdbx_description
1 polymer ?
#
loop_
_entity_poly.entity_id
_entity_poly.type
_entity_poly.pdbx_seq_one_letter_code
_entity_poly.pdbx_strand_id
1 'polypeptide(L)'
;MKSHRLLVFCFIGLLAMPLVLGGAQQEVTPNATFPTADEGLVPGVQYVWQEINGFCAWAATAMAMQAAGADVGLYDVFAASTIGFSFAYFDMNDTRLLFPGALYTQVEPTQFLAELYGLNYTLYLGATTPNLEQAVQVYQTEGINVGVIDDQEAAFDLMRSSIDDGYPLLISVDPTWLPFDDYDILREEGYTGGAHGVLIVGYNDTRSSATIIDPGVGSFGEYFGYPEDGRGEYAEIGYTQLINAWSNRYYISNLFKPGSYQVPNYDDALGRMIRDKLLGVGSIYSPNSVNAYIGHFGYAAFHAMSDDFTVTGLKDYIRIFDGIDDERSFKASLILFLGLGLEAQVTLQYLS
;
A
#
# COMPACT_ATOMS: atom_id res chain seq x y z
N MET A 1 -25.26 -8.94 26.27
CA MET A 1 -24.86 -7.83 25.36
C MET A 1 -23.43 -7.29 25.58
N LYS A 2 -22.56 -7.87 26.43
CA LYS A 2 -21.16 -7.41 26.58
C LYS A 2 -20.13 -8.19 25.73
N SER A 3 -20.46 -9.39 25.23
CA SER A 3 -19.55 -10.22 24.43
C SER A 3 -19.53 -9.90 22.92
N HIS A 4 -20.55 -9.24 22.37
CA HIS A 4 -20.61 -8.98 20.92
C HIS A 4 -19.83 -7.73 20.49
N ARG A 5 -19.63 -6.76 21.39
CA ARG A 5 -18.80 -5.57 21.14
C ARG A 5 -17.30 -5.89 21.07
N LEU A 6 -16.85 -6.98 21.71
CA LEU A 6 -15.44 -7.37 21.70
C LEU A 6 -15.04 -8.04 20.37
N LEU A 7 -15.97 -8.76 19.73
CA LEU A 7 -15.70 -9.52 18.50
C LEU A 7 -15.63 -8.60 17.26
N VAL A 8 -16.44 -7.54 17.22
CA VAL A 8 -16.44 -6.52 16.15
C VAL A 8 -15.17 -5.66 16.20
N PHE A 9 -14.69 -5.30 17.40
CA PHE A 9 -13.39 -4.62 17.55
C PHE A 9 -12.21 -5.52 17.15
N CYS A 10 -12.26 -6.82 17.43
CA CYS A 10 -11.25 -7.77 16.94
C CYS A 10 -11.29 -7.93 15.41
N PHE A 11 -12.47 -7.92 14.78
CA PHE A 11 -12.59 -8.09 13.32
C PHE A 11 -12.21 -6.83 12.53
N ILE A 12 -12.56 -5.62 13.00
CA ILE A 12 -12.10 -4.36 12.39
C ILE A 12 -10.58 -4.20 12.60
N GLY A 13 -10.04 -4.64 13.75
CA GLY A 13 -8.59 -4.71 13.96
C GLY A 13 -7.86 -5.74 13.09
N LEU A 14 -8.55 -6.80 12.64
CA LEU A 14 -8.01 -7.84 11.73
C LEU A 14 -8.20 -7.51 10.24
N LEU A 15 -9.19 -6.69 9.88
CA LEU A 15 -9.52 -6.33 8.49
C LEU A 15 -8.97 -4.96 8.06
N ALA A 16 -8.65 -4.07 9.00
CA ALA A 16 -8.30 -2.68 8.70
C ALA A 16 -7.01 -2.18 9.38
N MET A 17 -6.09 -3.07 9.77
CA MET A 17 -4.78 -2.62 10.24
C MET A 17 -3.58 -3.29 9.57
N PRO A 18 -2.55 -2.47 9.23
CA PRO A 18 -2.26 -1.21 9.91
C PRO A 18 -2.67 0.05 9.14
N LEU A 19 -3.90 0.56 9.36
CA LEU A 19 -4.04 1.96 9.73
C LEU A 19 -3.20 2.14 11.00
N VAL A 20 -1.94 2.49 10.78
CA VAL A 20 -0.97 2.81 11.81
C VAL A 20 -1.60 3.89 12.70
N LEU A 21 -2.17 3.50 13.86
CA LEU A 21 -2.29 4.41 14.98
C LEU A 21 -0.87 4.62 15.49
N GLY A 22 -0.12 5.43 14.75
CA GLY A 22 1.21 5.89 15.11
C GLY A 22 1.05 6.81 16.31
N GLY A 23 1.32 6.29 17.51
CA GLY A 23 1.69 7.17 18.60
C GLY A 23 2.90 8.00 18.14
N ALA A 24 2.89 9.30 18.43
CA ALA A 24 3.99 10.20 18.08
C ALA A 24 5.34 9.54 18.42
N GLN A 25 6.09 9.13 17.39
CA GLN A 25 7.40 8.54 17.57
C GLN A 25 8.49 9.59 17.40
N GLN A 26 9.45 9.47 18.30
CA GLN A 26 10.58 10.35 18.56
C GLN A 26 11.42 10.54 17.28
N GLU A 27 11.87 11.77 17.01
CA GLU A 27 12.95 12.01 16.06
C GLU A 27 14.13 11.08 16.40
N VAL A 28 14.47 10.16 15.49
CA VAL A 28 15.60 9.27 15.67
C VAL A 28 16.84 10.05 15.28
N THR A 29 17.67 10.40 16.25
CA THR A 29 19.00 10.95 15.96
C THR A 29 19.89 9.81 15.45
N PRO A 30 20.43 9.88 14.22
CA PRO A 30 21.26 8.80 13.70
C PRO A 30 22.53 8.68 14.54
N ASN A 31 22.68 7.55 15.24
CA ASN A 31 23.83 7.26 16.11
C ASN A 31 24.88 6.33 15.44
N ALA A 32 24.69 5.95 14.18
CA ALA A 32 25.61 5.04 13.49
C ALA A 32 26.73 5.82 12.77
N THR A 33 27.98 5.55 13.13
CA THR A 33 29.14 5.84 12.28
C THR A 33 29.20 4.79 11.19
N PHE A 34 28.76 5.15 9.99
CA PHE A 34 28.76 4.23 8.86
C PHE A 34 30.19 4.02 8.32
N PRO A 35 30.58 2.77 8.00
CA PRO A 35 31.81 2.53 7.25
C PRO A 35 31.69 3.20 5.87
N THR A 36 32.74 3.91 5.44
CA THR A 36 32.79 4.57 4.13
C THR A 36 32.88 3.51 3.03
N ALA A 37 31.76 3.16 2.42
CA ALA A 37 31.74 2.54 1.10
C ALA A 37 31.66 3.65 0.04
N ASP A 38 32.25 3.36 -1.12
CA ASP A 38 32.21 4.20 -2.32
C ASP A 38 30.76 4.49 -2.75
N GLU A 39 30.54 5.63 -3.42
CA GLU A 39 29.21 6.00 -3.91
C GLU A 39 28.62 4.98 -4.91
N GLY A 40 27.31 4.77 -4.87
CA GLY A 40 26.58 3.87 -5.76
C GLY A 40 25.38 4.56 -6.41
N LEU A 41 25.09 4.22 -7.67
CA LEU A 41 23.93 4.71 -8.40
C LEU A 41 23.47 3.67 -9.42
N VAL A 42 22.16 3.43 -9.47
CA VAL A 42 21.49 2.69 -10.54
C VAL A 42 21.01 3.70 -11.59
N PRO A 43 21.75 3.88 -12.71
CA PRO A 43 21.38 4.84 -13.73
C PRO A 43 20.24 4.32 -14.62
N GLY A 44 19.49 5.24 -15.23
CA GLY A 44 18.51 4.92 -16.27
C GLY A 44 17.21 4.28 -15.78
N VAL A 45 16.92 4.35 -14.49
CA VAL A 45 15.60 4.00 -13.96
C VAL A 45 14.60 5.01 -14.49
N GLN A 46 13.58 4.54 -15.23
CA GLN A 46 12.59 5.41 -15.83
C GLN A 46 11.67 5.98 -14.76
N TYR A 47 11.35 7.27 -14.87
CA TYR A 47 10.35 7.90 -14.02
C TYR A 47 8.94 7.47 -14.42
N VAL A 48 8.14 7.06 -13.44
CA VAL A 48 6.71 6.78 -13.60
C VAL A 48 5.96 7.67 -12.62
N TRP A 49 5.21 8.64 -13.15
CA TRP A 49 4.35 9.51 -12.35
C TRP A 49 3.11 8.75 -11.86
N GLN A 50 2.67 8.96 -10.62
CA GLN A 50 1.52 8.23 -10.07
C GLN A 50 0.17 8.65 -10.67
N GLU A 51 0.11 9.78 -11.39
CA GLU A 51 -1.08 10.40 -12.01
C GLU A 51 -2.15 10.89 -11.02
N ILE A 52 -2.53 10.04 -10.07
CA ILE A 52 -3.55 10.29 -9.05
C ILE A 52 -2.94 10.04 -7.68
N ASN A 53 -3.24 10.93 -6.72
CA ASN A 53 -2.82 10.73 -5.34
C ASN A 53 -3.30 9.38 -4.79
N GLY A 54 -2.37 8.62 -4.22
CA GLY A 54 -2.62 7.29 -3.68
C GLY A 54 -2.03 6.17 -4.53
N PHE A 55 -1.59 6.43 -5.76
CA PHE A 55 -1.04 5.41 -6.65
C PHE A 55 0.49 5.17 -6.55
N CYS A 56 1.13 5.78 -5.56
CA CYS A 56 2.59 5.81 -5.39
C CYS A 56 3.22 4.43 -5.30
N ALA A 57 2.59 3.49 -4.58
CA ALA A 57 3.12 2.13 -4.43
C ALA A 57 3.17 1.38 -5.77
N TRP A 58 2.15 1.53 -6.62
CA TRP A 58 2.10 0.88 -7.93
C TRP A 58 3.05 1.54 -8.93
N ALA A 59 3.14 2.87 -8.94
CA ALA A 59 4.11 3.59 -9.76
C ALA A 59 5.56 3.24 -9.37
N ALA A 60 5.85 3.18 -8.08
CA ALA A 60 7.14 2.74 -7.58
C ALA A 60 7.44 1.26 -7.91
N THR A 61 6.42 0.40 -7.84
CA THR A 61 6.56 -1.00 -8.26
C THR A 61 6.89 -1.12 -9.75
N ALA A 62 6.21 -0.36 -10.61
CA ALA A 62 6.50 -0.33 -12.05
C ALA A 62 7.96 0.07 -12.31
N MET A 63 8.44 1.16 -11.70
CA MET A 63 9.85 1.59 -11.85
C MET A 63 10.84 0.53 -11.38
N ALA A 64 10.58 -0.12 -10.24
CA ALA A 64 11.48 -1.12 -9.68
C ALA A 64 11.54 -2.38 -10.56
N MET A 65 10.40 -2.80 -11.11
CA MET A 65 10.33 -3.94 -12.03
C MET A 65 10.96 -3.63 -13.40
N GLN A 66 10.76 -2.42 -13.94
CA GLN A 66 11.43 -1.96 -15.16
C GLN A 66 12.96 -1.98 -14.98
N ALA A 67 13.46 -1.51 -13.83
CA ALA A 67 14.88 -1.58 -13.51
C ALA A 67 15.41 -3.03 -13.38
N ALA A 68 14.54 -3.96 -12.96
CA ALA A 68 14.84 -5.40 -12.95
C ALA A 68 14.68 -6.06 -14.35
N GLY A 69 14.40 -5.30 -15.40
CA GLY A 69 14.35 -5.77 -16.79
C GLY A 69 12.98 -6.26 -17.25
N ALA A 70 11.90 -6.02 -16.49
CA ALA A 70 10.55 -6.33 -16.93
C ALA A 70 9.99 -5.25 -17.87
N ASP A 71 9.31 -5.67 -18.93
CA ASP A 71 8.57 -4.79 -19.84
C ASP A 71 7.16 -4.54 -19.27
N VAL A 72 7.07 -3.63 -18.31
CA VAL A 72 5.85 -3.35 -17.54
C VAL A 72 5.67 -1.84 -17.39
N GLY A 73 4.46 -1.33 -17.56
CA GLY A 73 4.08 0.05 -17.23
C GLY A 73 3.14 0.14 -16.02
N LEU A 74 2.80 1.37 -15.60
CA LEU A 74 1.85 1.61 -14.51
C LEU A 74 0.51 0.88 -14.72
N TYR A 75 -0.03 0.94 -15.94
CA TYR A 75 -1.32 0.31 -16.26
C TYR A 75 -1.27 -1.22 -16.25
N ASP A 76 -0.13 -1.81 -16.59
CA ASP A 76 0.06 -3.25 -16.47
C ASP A 76 0.11 -3.66 -14.99
N VAL A 77 0.79 -2.86 -14.15
CA VAL A 77 0.79 -3.02 -12.70
C VAL A 77 -0.63 -2.88 -12.13
N PHE A 78 -1.46 -1.96 -12.61
CA PHE A 78 -2.87 -1.87 -12.20
C PHE A 78 -3.70 -3.08 -12.63
N ALA A 79 -3.52 -3.55 -13.88
CA ALA A 79 -4.24 -4.71 -14.37
C ALA A 79 -3.87 -5.98 -13.58
N ALA A 80 -2.58 -6.22 -13.39
CA ALA A 80 -2.07 -7.36 -12.64
C ALA A 80 -2.32 -7.27 -11.13
N SER A 81 -2.36 -6.05 -10.58
CA SER A 81 -2.81 -5.83 -9.20
C SER A 81 -4.31 -5.95 -9.01
N THR A 82 -5.06 -6.02 -10.09
CA THR A 82 -6.51 -6.19 -10.13
C THR A 82 -7.30 -5.15 -9.34
N ILE A 83 -6.72 -3.98 -9.08
CA ILE A 83 -7.34 -2.94 -8.25
C ILE A 83 -8.67 -2.45 -8.83
N GLY A 84 -8.74 -2.26 -10.15
CA GLY A 84 -9.97 -1.89 -10.86
C GLY A 84 -11.00 -3.03 -11.01
N PHE A 85 -10.59 -4.27 -10.71
CA PHE A 85 -11.43 -5.46 -10.84
C PHE A 85 -11.82 -6.08 -9.48
N SER A 86 -11.41 -5.43 -8.39
CA SER A 86 -11.55 -5.95 -7.04
C SER A 86 -12.50 -5.10 -6.21
N PHE A 87 -13.49 -5.70 -5.57
CA PHE A 87 -14.34 -5.01 -4.60
C PHE A 87 -14.79 -6.02 -3.54
N ALA A 88 -14.70 -5.66 -2.27
CA ALA A 88 -15.15 -6.49 -1.16
C ALA A 88 -16.22 -5.76 -0.34
N TYR A 89 -17.28 -6.48 -0.02
CA TYR A 89 -18.37 -6.00 0.81
C TYR A 89 -18.66 -7.02 1.90
N PHE A 90 -18.62 -6.58 3.16
CA PHE A 90 -18.96 -7.40 4.30
C PHE A 90 -20.20 -6.80 4.97
N ASP A 91 -21.30 -7.55 4.97
CA ASP A 91 -22.46 -7.25 5.79
C ASP A 91 -22.61 -8.36 6.83
N MET A 92 -22.27 -8.04 8.08
CA MET A 92 -22.33 -8.98 9.19
C MET A 92 -22.97 -8.31 10.40
N ASN A 93 -24.21 -8.72 10.70
CA ASN A 93 -25.03 -8.18 11.79
C ASN A 93 -25.29 -6.68 11.65
N ASP A 94 -24.60 -5.86 12.45
CA ASP A 94 -24.68 -4.41 12.53
C ASP A 94 -23.46 -3.72 11.90
N THR A 95 -22.64 -4.47 11.16
CA THR A 95 -21.39 -4.00 10.57
C THR A 95 -21.44 -4.14 9.06
N ARG A 96 -21.30 -2.99 8.37
CA ARG A 96 -21.17 -2.89 6.92
C ARG A 96 -19.81 -2.31 6.58
N LEU A 97 -18.98 -3.09 5.90
CA LEU A 97 -17.65 -2.67 5.47
C LEU A 97 -17.54 -2.76 3.95
N LEU A 98 -17.01 -1.70 3.35
CA LEU A 98 -16.82 -1.58 1.91
C LEU A 98 -15.33 -1.36 1.66
N PHE A 99 -14.74 -2.20 0.83
CA PHE A 99 -13.33 -2.11 0.47
C PHE A 99 -13.18 -2.15 -1.05
N PRO A 100 -12.89 -1.01 -1.71
CA PRO A 100 -12.50 -0.99 -3.10
C PRO A 100 -11.14 -1.69 -3.28
N GLY A 101 -10.85 -2.13 -4.48
CA GLY A 101 -9.63 -2.89 -4.78
C GLY A 101 -8.38 -2.14 -4.37
N ALA A 102 -8.31 -0.83 -4.63
CA ALA A 102 -7.19 0.01 -4.21
C ALA A 102 -6.94 0.04 -2.68
N LEU A 103 -7.92 -0.32 -1.85
CA LEU A 103 -7.73 -0.49 -0.39
C LEU A 103 -7.56 -1.96 0.01
N TYR A 104 -8.23 -2.87 -0.71
CA TYR A 104 -8.24 -4.28 -0.38
C TYR A 104 -6.99 -5.03 -0.85
N THR A 105 -6.44 -4.68 -2.02
CA THR A 105 -5.35 -5.41 -2.69
C THR A 105 -4.01 -4.65 -2.70
N GLN A 106 -3.70 -3.87 -1.67
CA GLN A 106 -2.48 -3.05 -1.65
C GLN A 106 -1.17 -3.87 -1.56
N VAL A 107 -1.19 -5.04 -0.92
CA VAL A 107 0.02 -5.87 -0.72
C VAL A 107 -0.03 -7.18 -1.52
N GLU A 108 -1.21 -7.81 -1.61
CA GLU A 108 -1.43 -9.16 -2.12
C GLU A 108 -0.96 -9.41 -3.58
N PRO A 109 -1.05 -8.47 -4.55
CA PRO A 109 -0.73 -8.84 -5.92
C PRO A 109 0.74 -8.69 -6.31
N THR A 110 1.61 -8.13 -5.45
CA THR A 110 3.00 -7.87 -5.83
C THR A 110 3.76 -9.16 -6.14
N GLN A 111 3.48 -10.25 -5.42
CA GLN A 111 4.05 -11.57 -5.72
C GLN A 111 3.52 -12.13 -7.03
N PHE A 112 2.20 -12.10 -7.25
CA PHE A 112 1.59 -12.56 -8.50
C PHE A 112 2.15 -11.78 -9.71
N LEU A 113 2.28 -10.46 -9.56
CA LEU A 113 2.87 -9.58 -10.56
C LEU A 113 4.34 -9.93 -10.81
N ALA A 114 5.15 -10.13 -9.78
CA ALA A 114 6.53 -10.57 -9.93
C ALA A 114 6.62 -11.92 -10.65
N GLU A 115 5.77 -12.87 -10.28
CA GLU A 115 5.66 -14.18 -10.94
C GLU A 115 5.25 -14.07 -12.41
N LEU A 116 4.34 -13.15 -12.73
CA LEU A 116 3.83 -12.92 -14.07
C LEU A 116 4.91 -12.38 -15.01
N TYR A 117 5.89 -11.65 -14.47
CA TYR A 117 7.01 -11.06 -15.19
C TYR A 117 8.35 -11.80 -14.99
N GLY A 118 8.33 -12.95 -14.30
CA GLY A 118 9.54 -13.77 -14.10
C GLY A 118 10.57 -13.10 -13.19
N LEU A 119 10.13 -12.35 -12.19
CA LEU A 119 10.97 -11.68 -11.21
C LEU A 119 10.95 -12.44 -9.87
N ASN A 120 12.05 -12.33 -9.12
CA ASN A 120 12.11 -12.67 -7.71
C ASN A 120 11.71 -11.44 -6.90
N TYR A 121 10.68 -11.59 -6.08
CA TYR A 121 10.23 -10.57 -5.15
C TYR A 121 10.63 -10.96 -3.72
N THR A 122 11.10 -9.96 -2.96
CA THR A 122 11.32 -10.07 -1.52
C THR A 122 10.75 -8.84 -0.82
N LEU A 123 9.91 -9.09 0.18
CA LEU A 123 9.40 -8.09 1.11
C LEU A 123 10.31 -8.04 2.34
N TYR A 124 10.77 -6.86 2.72
CA TYR A 124 11.49 -6.65 3.97
C TYR A 124 10.61 -5.87 4.95
N LEU A 125 10.59 -6.32 6.21
CA LEU A 125 9.84 -5.68 7.29
C LEU A 125 10.81 -5.35 8.43
N GLY A 126 10.67 -4.19 9.05
CA GLY A 126 11.45 -3.83 10.24
C GLY A 126 11.06 -4.68 11.45
N ALA A 127 12.03 -4.99 12.31
CA ALA A 127 11.84 -5.77 13.52
C ALA A 127 10.84 -5.16 14.51
N THR A 128 10.58 -3.86 14.40
CA THR A 128 9.62 -3.09 15.20
C THR A 128 8.19 -3.10 14.64
N THR A 129 7.95 -3.79 13.52
CA THR A 129 6.60 -3.93 12.94
C THR A 129 5.65 -4.59 13.95
N PRO A 130 4.50 -4.00 14.26
CA PRO A 130 3.51 -4.62 15.14
C PRO A 130 3.07 -5.99 14.62
N ASN A 131 3.02 -6.99 15.51
CA ASN A 131 2.68 -8.38 15.18
C ASN A 131 3.56 -8.99 14.06
N LEU A 132 4.85 -8.61 14.01
CA LEU A 132 5.79 -9.04 12.97
C LEU A 132 5.73 -10.55 12.66
N GLU A 133 5.80 -11.41 13.68
CA GLU A 133 5.78 -12.87 13.48
C GLU A 133 4.52 -13.33 12.73
N GLN A 134 3.36 -12.76 13.07
CA GLN A 134 2.10 -13.06 12.38
C GLN A 134 2.11 -12.52 10.95
N ALA A 135 2.60 -11.30 10.74
CA ALA A 135 2.69 -10.70 9.41
C ALA A 135 3.62 -11.52 8.49
N VAL A 136 4.80 -11.90 8.98
CA VAL A 136 5.75 -12.77 8.28
C VAL A 136 5.10 -14.10 7.93
N GLN A 137 4.42 -14.73 8.88
CA GLN A 137 3.72 -15.99 8.63
C GLN A 137 2.67 -15.87 7.53
N VAL A 138 1.84 -14.82 7.55
CA VAL A 138 0.81 -14.58 6.53
C VAL A 138 1.44 -14.44 5.14
N TYR A 139 2.41 -13.54 4.98
CA TYR A 139 3.06 -13.32 3.69
C TYR A 139 3.78 -14.58 3.17
N GLN A 140 4.45 -15.33 4.05
CA GLN A 140 5.08 -16.60 3.65
C GLN A 140 4.05 -17.65 3.22
N THR A 141 2.86 -17.70 3.84
CA THR A 141 1.79 -18.60 3.39
C THR A 141 1.20 -18.21 2.04
N GLU A 142 1.37 -16.95 1.62
CA GLU A 142 1.03 -16.44 0.29
C GLU A 142 2.18 -16.63 -0.72
N GLY A 143 3.29 -17.26 -0.31
CA GLY A 143 4.43 -17.54 -1.18
C GLY A 143 5.43 -16.38 -1.30
N ILE A 144 5.26 -15.31 -0.53
CA ILE A 144 6.17 -14.15 -0.53
C ILE A 144 7.43 -14.49 0.28
N ASN A 145 8.60 -14.21 -0.30
CA ASN A 145 9.86 -14.24 0.46
C ASN A 145 9.91 -13.01 1.39
N VAL A 146 10.12 -13.25 2.68
CA VAL A 146 10.15 -12.17 3.68
C VAL A 146 11.51 -12.10 4.38
N GLY A 147 12.15 -10.94 4.36
CA GLY A 147 13.31 -10.58 5.17
C GLY A 147 12.94 -9.68 6.35
N VAL A 148 13.78 -9.67 7.39
CA VAL A 148 13.61 -8.79 8.56
C VAL A 148 14.79 -7.82 8.65
N ILE A 149 14.50 -6.54 8.90
CA ILE A 149 15.47 -5.47 9.11
C ILE A 149 15.51 -5.14 10.59
N ASP A 150 16.61 -5.49 11.26
CA ASP A 150 16.72 -5.35 12.71
C ASP A 150 16.80 -3.90 13.17
N ASP A 151 17.54 -3.07 12.43
CA ASP A 151 17.82 -1.69 12.78
C ASP A 151 18.19 -0.81 11.58
N GLN A 152 18.58 0.43 11.88
CA GLN A 152 19.05 1.40 10.90
C GLN A 152 20.29 0.94 10.13
N GLU A 153 21.23 0.23 10.75
CA GLU A 153 22.45 -0.24 10.08
C GLU A 153 22.08 -1.28 9.03
N ALA A 154 21.24 -2.27 9.42
CA ALA A 154 20.72 -3.27 8.50
C ALA A 154 19.89 -2.67 7.34
N ALA A 155 19.14 -1.60 7.59
CA ALA A 155 18.39 -0.89 6.55
C ALA A 155 19.33 -0.25 5.50
N PHE A 156 20.38 0.43 5.97
CA PHE A 156 21.37 1.03 5.07
C PHE A 156 22.23 -0.03 4.36
N ASP A 157 22.53 -1.16 4.99
CA ASP A 157 23.23 -2.27 4.34
C ASP A 157 22.38 -2.93 3.25
N LEU A 158 21.06 -3.08 3.48
CA LEU A 158 20.12 -3.52 2.44
C LEU A 158 20.09 -2.52 1.27
N MET A 159 20.01 -1.22 1.57
CA MET A 159 20.06 -0.17 0.55
C MET A 159 21.35 -0.30 -0.27
N ARG A 160 22.53 -0.25 0.36
CA ARG A 160 23.82 -0.35 -0.36
C ARG A 160 23.91 -1.62 -1.19
N SER A 161 23.66 -2.77 -0.59
CA SER A 161 23.77 -4.06 -1.30
C SER A 161 22.80 -4.17 -2.48
N SER A 162 21.58 -3.63 -2.39
CA SER A 162 20.66 -3.60 -3.52
C SER A 162 21.18 -2.72 -4.67
N ILE A 163 21.67 -1.53 -4.35
CA ILE A 163 22.22 -0.57 -5.33
C ILE A 163 23.50 -1.12 -5.97
N ASP A 164 24.40 -1.71 -5.18
CA ASP A 164 25.64 -2.32 -5.66
C ASP A 164 25.38 -3.53 -6.56
N ASP A 165 24.30 -4.27 -6.31
CA ASP A 165 23.80 -5.33 -7.19
C ASP A 165 23.14 -4.79 -8.48
N GLY A 166 22.94 -3.47 -8.59
CA GLY A 166 22.34 -2.80 -9.74
C GLY A 166 20.82 -2.69 -9.70
N TYR A 167 20.18 -2.88 -8.54
CA TYR A 167 18.73 -2.83 -8.40
C TYR A 167 18.29 -1.76 -7.41
N PRO A 168 17.30 -0.92 -7.77
CA PRO A 168 16.79 0.07 -6.83
C PRO A 168 15.96 -0.60 -5.73
N LEU A 169 15.88 0.06 -4.57
CA LEU A 169 15.10 -0.39 -3.44
C LEU A 169 13.83 0.44 -3.32
N LEU A 170 12.67 -0.20 -3.51
CA LEU A 170 11.40 0.45 -3.22
C LEU A 170 11.17 0.45 -1.71
N ILE A 171 10.92 1.61 -1.12
CA ILE A 171 10.69 1.77 0.32
C ILE A 171 9.36 2.46 0.62
N SER A 172 8.75 2.11 1.74
CA SER A 172 7.65 2.90 2.31
C SER A 172 8.24 4.00 3.19
N VAL A 173 7.78 5.22 2.99
CA VAL A 173 8.25 6.42 3.71
C VAL A 173 7.09 7.27 4.19
N ASP A 174 7.34 8.04 5.25
CA ASP A 174 6.49 9.14 5.67
C ASP A 174 6.84 10.39 4.82
N PRO A 175 5.91 10.85 3.95
CA PRO A 175 6.19 11.92 2.98
C PRO A 175 6.55 13.26 3.63
N THR A 176 6.19 13.50 4.88
CA THR A 176 6.54 14.73 5.62
C THR A 176 8.05 14.97 5.67
N TRP A 177 8.85 13.91 5.61
CA TRP A 177 10.32 13.96 5.64
C TRP A 177 10.98 14.03 4.26
N LEU A 178 10.20 13.99 3.18
CA LEU A 178 10.72 14.08 1.82
C LEU A 178 11.06 15.52 1.44
N PRO A 179 12.08 15.74 0.59
CA PRO A 179 12.66 17.07 0.36
C PRO A 179 11.81 17.99 -0.53
N PHE A 180 10.67 17.52 -1.06
CA PHE A 180 9.90 18.25 -2.06
C PHE A 180 8.87 19.19 -1.43
N ASP A 181 8.75 20.40 -1.97
CA ASP A 181 7.78 21.42 -1.58
C ASP A 181 6.33 20.94 -1.73
N ASP A 182 6.06 19.97 -2.63
CA ASP A 182 4.77 19.29 -2.76
C ASP A 182 4.26 18.79 -1.39
N TYR A 183 5.14 18.40 -0.46
CA TYR A 183 4.80 17.89 0.86
C TYR A 183 4.78 18.96 1.98
N ASP A 184 4.99 20.25 1.68
CA ASP A 184 5.06 21.31 2.69
C ASP A 184 3.78 21.43 3.52
N ILE A 185 2.62 21.26 2.91
CA ILE A 185 1.34 21.28 3.65
C ILE A 185 1.30 20.24 4.78
N LEU A 186 1.96 19.08 4.60
CA LEU A 186 2.02 18.06 5.65
C LEU A 186 2.91 18.53 6.81
N ARG A 187 4.03 19.19 6.50
CA ARG A 187 4.94 19.77 7.50
C ARG A 187 4.30 20.93 8.26
N GLU A 188 3.64 21.82 7.54
CA GLU A 188 2.99 23.02 8.08
C GLU A 188 1.82 22.66 9.02
N GLU A 189 1.02 21.67 8.65
CA GLU A 189 -0.11 21.18 9.44
C GLU A 189 0.29 20.14 10.51
N GLY A 190 1.58 19.76 10.56
CA GLY A 190 2.10 18.77 11.51
C GLY A 190 1.57 17.35 11.29
N TYR A 191 1.17 17.02 10.05
CA TYR A 191 0.74 15.68 9.68
C TYR A 191 1.97 14.77 9.52
N THR A 192 1.88 13.58 10.11
CA THR A 192 2.94 12.55 10.09
C THR A 192 2.32 11.17 10.01
N GLY A 193 3.12 10.17 9.65
CA GLY A 193 2.71 8.77 9.55
C GLY A 193 1.99 8.42 8.26
N GLY A 194 1.94 9.34 7.28
CA GLY A 194 1.43 9.05 5.94
C GLY A 194 2.20 7.89 5.30
N ALA A 195 1.54 7.08 4.49
CA ALA A 195 2.21 6.02 3.74
C ALA A 195 2.47 6.50 2.31
N HIS A 196 3.74 6.50 1.90
CA HIS A 196 4.15 6.85 0.54
C HIS A 196 5.21 5.89 0.02
N GLY A 197 5.23 5.63 -1.28
CA GLY A 197 6.20 4.73 -1.93
C GLY A 197 7.19 5.50 -2.79
N VAL A 198 8.48 5.31 -2.54
CA VAL A 198 9.59 5.90 -3.34
C VAL A 198 10.64 4.83 -3.67
N LEU A 199 11.47 5.07 -4.68
CA LEU A 199 12.66 4.24 -4.93
C LEU A 199 13.89 4.95 -4.39
N ILE A 200 14.74 4.23 -3.68
CA ILE A 200 16.14 4.59 -3.55
C ILE A 200 16.87 4.02 -4.76
N VAL A 201 17.60 4.88 -5.48
CA VAL A 201 18.38 4.52 -6.67
C VAL A 201 19.87 4.78 -6.51
N GLY A 202 20.30 5.40 -5.42
CA GLY A 202 21.71 5.65 -5.17
C GLY A 202 22.01 6.07 -3.74
N TYR A 203 23.29 6.06 -3.41
CA TYR A 203 23.81 6.47 -2.10
C TYR A 203 25.20 7.09 -2.22
N ASN A 204 25.52 7.99 -1.30
CA ASN A 204 26.83 8.62 -1.17
C ASN A 204 27.16 8.79 0.32
N ASP A 205 27.93 7.85 0.86
CA ASP A 205 28.28 7.85 2.28
C ASP A 205 29.15 9.06 2.68
N THR A 206 29.97 9.59 1.74
CA THR A 206 30.80 10.78 1.98
C THR A 206 29.95 12.03 2.22
N ARG A 207 28.85 12.17 1.47
CA ARG A 207 27.88 13.26 1.62
C ARG A 207 26.76 12.93 2.61
N SER A 208 26.72 11.69 3.09
CA SER A 208 25.63 11.16 3.94
C SER A 208 24.25 11.41 3.31
N SER A 209 24.15 11.11 2.01
CA SER A 209 22.93 11.32 1.22
C SER A 209 22.59 10.11 0.36
N ALA A 210 21.30 9.96 0.06
CA ALA A 210 20.78 9.01 -0.90
C ALA A 210 20.17 9.75 -2.10
N THR A 211 20.01 9.04 -3.20
CA THR A 211 19.29 9.50 -4.38
C THR A 211 17.99 8.73 -4.50
N ILE A 212 16.87 9.43 -4.64
CA ILE A 212 15.53 8.85 -4.71
C ILE A 212 14.80 9.24 -5.99
N ILE A 213 13.82 8.43 -6.37
CA ILE A 213 12.80 8.75 -7.35
C ILE A 213 11.44 8.72 -6.66
N ASP A 214 10.68 9.81 -6.79
CA ASP A 214 9.40 9.99 -6.10
C ASP A 214 8.24 10.14 -7.10
N PRO A 215 7.38 9.12 -7.24
CA PRO A 215 6.23 9.17 -8.15
C PRO A 215 5.11 10.12 -7.69
N GLY A 216 5.14 10.55 -6.42
CA GLY A 216 4.12 11.40 -5.83
C GLY A 216 4.30 12.89 -6.06
N VAL A 217 5.47 13.31 -6.52
CA VAL A 217 5.70 14.71 -6.88
C VAL A 217 4.78 15.10 -8.03
N GLY A 218 4.06 16.22 -7.88
CA GLY A 218 3.05 16.70 -8.82
C GLY A 218 1.66 16.06 -8.69
N SER A 219 1.40 15.24 -7.67
CA SER A 219 0.10 14.53 -7.56
C SER A 219 -0.98 15.25 -6.73
N PHE A 220 -0.65 16.39 -6.11
CA PHE A 220 -1.60 17.23 -5.36
C PHE A 220 -1.05 18.66 -5.18
N GLY A 221 -1.84 19.51 -4.52
CA GLY A 221 -1.43 20.88 -4.18
C GLY A 221 -1.38 21.84 -5.37
N GLU A 222 -0.66 22.94 -5.20
CA GLU A 222 -0.49 23.98 -6.24
C GLU A 222 0.33 23.50 -7.43
N TYR A 223 1.08 22.41 -7.26
CA TYR A 223 1.95 21.82 -8.26
C TYR A 223 1.33 20.61 -8.98
N PHE A 224 0.00 20.44 -8.89
CA PHE A 224 -0.71 19.33 -9.52
C PHE A 224 -0.49 19.27 -11.05
N GLY A 225 -0.01 18.12 -11.51
CA GLY A 225 0.31 17.84 -12.90
C GLY A 225 1.64 17.07 -13.02
N TYR A 226 1.90 16.50 -14.19
CA TYR A 226 3.17 15.83 -14.46
C TYR A 226 4.35 16.80 -14.22
N PRO A 227 5.37 16.42 -13.42
CA PRO A 227 6.49 17.31 -13.10
C PRO A 227 7.50 17.40 -14.27
N GLU A 228 7.19 18.22 -15.28
CA GLU A 228 8.04 18.42 -16.48
C GLU A 228 9.44 18.98 -16.17
N ASP A 229 9.62 19.60 -15.01
CA ASP A 229 10.89 20.10 -14.47
C ASP A 229 11.78 18.99 -13.89
N GLY A 230 11.31 17.74 -13.89
CA GLY A 230 12.08 16.57 -13.45
C GLY A 230 12.28 16.50 -11.94
N ARG A 231 11.57 17.31 -11.15
CA ARG A 231 11.80 17.38 -9.69
C ARG A 231 11.50 16.06 -8.97
N GLY A 232 10.69 15.16 -9.54
CA GLY A 232 10.47 13.80 -9.00
C GLY A 232 11.59 12.80 -9.34
N GLU A 233 12.54 13.18 -10.19
CA GLU A 233 13.57 12.29 -10.76
C GLU A 233 14.93 12.51 -10.10
N TYR A 234 15.54 11.44 -9.59
CA TYR A 234 16.92 11.43 -9.08
C TYR A 234 17.23 12.56 -8.07
N ALA A 235 16.30 12.82 -7.16
CA ALA A 235 16.43 13.84 -6.12
C ALA A 235 17.34 13.36 -4.98
N GLU A 236 18.09 14.28 -4.38
CA GLU A 236 18.94 13.99 -3.23
C GLU A 236 18.17 14.15 -1.92
N ILE A 237 18.36 13.20 -0.99
CA ILE A 237 17.85 13.24 0.39
C ILE A 237 18.96 12.91 1.37
N GLY A 238 19.07 13.67 2.48
CA GLY A 238 20.06 13.36 3.51
C GLY A 238 19.70 12.08 4.29
N TYR A 239 20.69 11.31 4.74
CA TYR A 239 20.46 10.07 5.50
C TYR A 239 19.61 10.27 6.76
N THR A 240 19.74 11.41 7.44
CA THR A 240 18.88 11.75 8.59
C THR A 240 17.41 11.90 8.18
N GLN A 241 17.13 12.56 7.05
CA GLN A 241 15.76 12.70 6.56
C GLN A 241 15.24 11.35 6.06
N LEU A 242 16.05 10.61 5.30
CA LEU A 242 15.67 9.29 4.80
C LEU A 242 15.34 8.32 5.95
N ILE A 243 16.16 8.29 7.00
CA ILE A 243 15.89 7.39 8.12
C ILE A 243 14.64 7.79 8.89
N ASN A 244 14.39 9.09 9.09
CA ASN A 244 13.14 9.54 9.69
C ASN A 244 11.94 9.17 8.81
N ALA A 245 12.05 9.32 7.49
CA ALA A 245 11.00 8.94 6.56
C ALA A 245 10.70 7.43 6.61
N TRP A 246 11.74 6.60 6.55
CA TRP A 246 11.65 5.15 6.37
C TRP A 246 11.38 4.39 7.69
N SER A 247 11.98 4.82 8.80
CA SER A 247 11.78 4.18 10.12
C SER A 247 10.37 4.39 10.66
N ASN A 248 9.75 5.56 10.40
CA ASN A 248 8.35 5.84 10.73
C ASN A 248 7.37 4.92 9.98
N ARG A 249 7.85 4.19 8.98
CA ARG A 249 7.11 3.19 8.22
C ARG A 249 7.68 1.77 8.42
N TYR A 250 8.31 1.53 9.56
CA TYR A 250 8.83 0.22 9.97
C TYR A 250 9.81 -0.39 8.97
N TYR A 251 10.61 0.42 8.29
CA TYR A 251 11.57 -0.05 7.29
C TYR A 251 10.97 -0.94 6.20
N ILE A 252 9.67 -0.80 5.89
CA ILE A 252 9.04 -1.65 4.86
C ILE A 252 9.72 -1.40 3.51
N SER A 253 10.17 -2.48 2.86
CA SER A 253 10.88 -2.39 1.58
C SER A 253 10.56 -3.56 0.66
N ASN A 254 10.63 -3.30 -0.64
CA ASN A 254 10.34 -4.24 -1.69
C ASN A 254 11.55 -4.29 -2.63
N LEU A 255 12.09 -5.48 -2.84
CA LEU A 255 13.21 -5.71 -3.74
C LEU A 255 12.78 -6.67 -4.85
N PHE A 256 13.04 -6.25 -6.09
CA PHE A 256 12.77 -7.03 -7.29
C PHE A 256 14.09 -7.33 -7.98
N LYS A 257 14.34 -8.61 -8.26
CA LYS A 257 15.51 -9.06 -9.03
C LYS A 257 15.05 -9.97 -10.18
N PRO A 258 15.80 -10.08 -11.29
CA PRO A 258 15.52 -11.06 -12.33
C PRO A 258 15.37 -12.47 -11.74
N GLY A 259 14.29 -13.15 -12.11
CA GLY A 259 14.08 -14.56 -11.83
C GLY A 259 14.88 -15.45 -12.79
N SER A 260 14.99 -16.73 -12.43
CA SER A 260 15.61 -17.75 -13.30
C SER A 260 14.61 -18.56 -14.11
N TYR A 261 13.32 -18.22 -14.03
CA TYR A 261 12.23 -18.95 -14.64
C TYR A 261 11.54 -18.11 -15.71
N GLN A 262 11.09 -18.77 -16.77
CA GLN A 262 10.16 -18.16 -17.71
C GLN A 262 8.73 -18.42 -17.27
N VAL A 263 7.85 -17.47 -17.54
CA VAL A 263 6.44 -17.56 -17.21
C VAL A 263 5.71 -18.16 -18.40
N PRO A 264 5.26 -19.42 -18.32
CA PRO A 264 4.42 -19.97 -19.38
C PRO A 264 3.04 -19.32 -19.30
N ASN A 265 2.69 -18.58 -20.35
CA ASN A 265 1.34 -18.12 -20.68
C ASN A 265 0.77 -16.99 -19.79
N TYR A 266 1.39 -15.81 -19.93
CA TYR A 266 0.99 -14.54 -19.32
C TYR A 266 -0.53 -14.26 -19.45
N ASP A 267 -1.06 -14.31 -20.67
CA ASP A 267 -2.45 -13.95 -20.97
C ASP A 267 -3.44 -14.85 -20.22
N ASP A 268 -3.18 -16.16 -20.18
CA ASP A 268 -4.05 -17.09 -19.47
C ASP A 268 -3.97 -16.93 -17.95
N ALA A 269 -2.80 -16.56 -17.41
CA ALA A 269 -2.65 -16.32 -15.98
C ALA A 269 -3.39 -15.03 -15.55
N LEU A 270 -3.10 -13.92 -16.21
CA LEU A 270 -3.72 -12.62 -15.94
C LEU A 270 -5.23 -12.65 -16.20
N GLY A 271 -5.65 -13.21 -17.34
CA GLY A 271 -7.06 -13.31 -17.72
C GLY A 271 -7.88 -14.13 -16.72
N ARG A 272 -7.32 -15.23 -16.19
CA ARG A 272 -7.97 -16.01 -15.12
C ARG A 272 -8.07 -15.22 -13.82
N MET A 273 -7.00 -14.56 -13.40
CA MET A 273 -6.98 -13.74 -12.18
C MET A 273 -8.04 -12.63 -12.22
N ILE A 274 -8.07 -11.84 -13.31
CA ILE A 274 -9.07 -10.78 -13.50
C ILE A 274 -10.49 -11.34 -13.50
N ARG A 275 -10.74 -12.42 -14.27
CA ARG A 275 -12.05 -13.07 -14.30
C ARG A 275 -12.48 -13.50 -12.89
N ASP A 276 -11.61 -14.15 -12.14
CA ASP A 276 -11.96 -14.71 -10.84
C ASP A 276 -12.18 -13.62 -9.78
N LYS A 277 -11.45 -12.49 -9.85
CA LYS A 277 -11.75 -11.29 -9.05
C LYS A 277 -13.13 -10.72 -9.42
N LEU A 278 -13.41 -10.49 -10.71
CA LEU A 278 -14.72 -10.00 -11.17
C LEU A 278 -15.90 -10.90 -10.74
N LEU A 279 -15.71 -12.22 -10.80
CA LEU A 279 -16.71 -13.21 -10.37
C LEU A 279 -16.84 -13.30 -8.84
N GLY A 280 -15.95 -12.67 -8.08
CA GLY A 280 -15.99 -12.68 -6.62
C GLY A 280 -15.58 -14.01 -6.00
N VAL A 281 -14.61 -14.72 -6.60
CA VAL A 281 -14.11 -15.98 -6.04
C VAL A 281 -13.38 -15.69 -4.73
N GLY A 282 -14.01 -15.96 -3.59
CA GLY A 282 -13.51 -15.54 -2.27
C GLY A 282 -12.10 -16.04 -1.93
N SER A 283 -11.72 -17.25 -2.36
CA SER A 283 -10.37 -17.79 -2.15
C SER A 283 -9.27 -17.04 -2.92
N ILE A 284 -9.64 -16.23 -3.92
CA ILE A 284 -8.73 -15.35 -4.66
C ILE A 284 -8.59 -13.98 -3.97
N TYR A 285 -9.56 -13.56 -3.14
CA TYR A 285 -9.48 -12.35 -2.33
C TYR A 285 -8.88 -12.58 -0.94
N SER A 286 -9.01 -13.79 -0.42
CA SER A 286 -8.67 -14.12 0.95
C SER A 286 -8.20 -15.57 1.03
N PRO A 287 -7.09 -15.91 0.36
CA PRO A 287 -6.56 -17.27 0.39
C PRO A 287 -6.36 -17.70 1.84
N ASN A 288 -6.79 -18.92 2.17
CA ASN A 288 -6.65 -19.51 3.51
C ASN A 288 -7.33 -18.73 4.66
N SER A 289 -8.17 -17.73 4.37
CA SER A 289 -8.89 -16.95 5.39
C SER A 289 -10.39 -17.26 5.39
N VAL A 290 -11.00 -17.18 6.58
CA VAL A 290 -12.47 -17.30 6.73
C VAL A 290 -13.20 -16.18 5.99
N ASN A 291 -12.54 -15.05 5.76
CA ASN A 291 -13.06 -13.92 4.99
C ASN A 291 -13.53 -14.36 3.59
N ALA A 292 -12.87 -15.33 2.98
CA ALA A 292 -13.26 -15.89 1.69
C ALA A 292 -14.69 -16.47 1.66
N TYR A 293 -15.25 -16.83 2.81
CA TYR A 293 -16.57 -17.48 2.92
C TYR A 293 -17.65 -16.56 3.50
N ILE A 294 -17.27 -15.50 4.21
CA ILE A 294 -18.21 -14.57 4.86
C ILE A 294 -18.35 -13.25 4.11
N GLY A 295 -17.36 -12.88 3.28
CA GLY A 295 -17.41 -11.69 2.45
C GLY A 295 -18.18 -11.91 1.17
N HIS A 296 -18.78 -10.84 0.67
CA HIS A 296 -19.16 -10.73 -0.73
C HIS A 296 -18.00 -10.10 -1.49
N PHE A 297 -17.74 -10.60 -2.70
CA PHE A 297 -16.62 -10.13 -3.52
C PHE A 297 -17.06 -9.87 -4.97
N GLY A 298 -16.30 -9.02 -5.67
CA GLY A 298 -16.51 -8.69 -7.08
C GLY A 298 -17.96 -8.28 -7.37
N TYR A 299 -18.54 -8.88 -8.41
CA TYR A 299 -19.94 -8.67 -8.80
C TYR A 299 -20.93 -8.92 -7.66
N ALA A 300 -20.74 -9.96 -6.85
CA ALA A 300 -21.63 -10.29 -5.74
C ALA A 300 -21.60 -9.22 -4.64
N ALA A 301 -20.46 -8.58 -4.42
CA ALA A 301 -20.31 -7.48 -3.47
C ALA A 301 -21.12 -6.26 -3.88
N PHE A 302 -21.07 -5.86 -5.16
CA PHE A 302 -21.87 -4.74 -5.65
C PHE A 302 -23.37 -5.01 -5.55
N HIS A 303 -23.80 -6.25 -5.82
CA HIS A 303 -25.20 -6.63 -5.68
C HIS A 303 -25.67 -6.58 -4.23
N ALA A 304 -24.93 -7.21 -3.31
CA ALA A 304 -25.26 -7.19 -1.89
C ALA A 304 -25.32 -5.75 -1.35
N MET A 305 -24.30 -4.94 -1.66
CA MET A 305 -24.27 -3.51 -1.33
C MET A 305 -25.49 -2.78 -1.92
N SER A 306 -25.83 -3.01 -3.18
CA SER A 306 -26.97 -2.34 -3.81
C SER A 306 -28.30 -2.66 -3.11
N ASP A 307 -28.48 -3.91 -2.67
CA ASP A 307 -29.68 -4.33 -1.94
C ASP A 307 -29.77 -3.66 -0.55
N ASP A 308 -28.62 -3.58 0.13
CA ASP A 308 -28.49 -2.99 1.47
C ASP A 308 -28.67 -1.47 1.52
N PHE A 309 -28.37 -0.79 0.42
CA PHE A 309 -28.47 0.67 0.28
C PHE A 309 -29.79 1.12 -0.38
N THR A 310 -30.78 0.24 -0.47
CA THR A 310 -32.16 0.63 -0.80
C THR A 310 -32.83 1.36 0.38
N VAL A 311 -33.97 2.04 0.12
CA VAL A 311 -34.79 2.66 1.18
C VAL A 311 -35.21 1.64 2.24
N THR A 312 -35.51 0.40 1.82
CA THR A 312 -35.88 -0.69 2.73
C THR A 312 -34.67 -1.18 3.51
N GLY A 313 -33.57 -1.50 2.82
CA GLY A 313 -32.33 -1.97 3.46
C GLY A 313 -31.77 -0.99 4.50
N LEU A 314 -31.76 0.31 4.18
CA LEU A 314 -31.34 1.35 5.13
C LEU A 314 -32.31 1.46 6.33
N LYS A 315 -33.62 1.35 6.11
CA LYS A 315 -34.60 1.35 7.21
C LYS A 315 -34.42 0.16 8.14
N ASP A 316 -34.16 -1.01 7.59
CA ASP A 316 -33.95 -2.22 8.38
C ASP A 316 -32.63 -2.16 9.15
N TYR A 317 -31.56 -1.64 8.55
CA TYR A 317 -30.29 -1.42 9.24
C TYR A 317 -30.41 -0.43 10.40
N ILE A 318 -31.02 0.75 10.19
CA ILE A 318 -31.11 1.76 11.26
C ILE A 318 -32.02 1.33 12.42
N ARG A 319 -32.93 0.36 12.21
CA ARG A 319 -33.80 -0.19 13.28
C ARG A 319 -33.01 -0.89 14.40
N ILE A 320 -31.81 -1.36 14.10
CA ILE A 320 -30.90 -1.94 15.12
C ILE A 320 -30.62 -0.92 16.25
N PHE A 321 -30.73 0.37 15.94
CA PHE A 321 -30.48 1.48 16.86
C PHE A 321 -31.77 2.11 17.41
N ASP A 322 -32.92 1.44 17.34
CA ASP A 322 -34.16 1.88 18.00
C ASP A 322 -33.97 1.97 19.53
N GLY A 323 -34.46 3.03 20.16
CA GLY A 323 -34.48 3.18 21.61
C GLY A 323 -33.18 3.67 22.26
N ILE A 324 -32.19 4.12 21.49
CA ILE A 324 -30.98 4.77 22.02
C ILE A 324 -31.25 6.25 22.36
N ASP A 325 -30.40 6.84 23.19
CA ASP A 325 -30.43 8.29 23.46
C ASP A 325 -30.14 9.07 22.16
N ASP A 326 -30.85 10.19 21.96
CA ASP A 326 -30.77 11.03 20.75
C ASP A 326 -30.95 10.27 19.42
N GLU A 327 -31.77 9.21 19.44
CA GLU A 327 -32.01 8.27 18.33
C GLU A 327 -32.12 8.95 16.95
N ARG A 328 -32.96 9.98 16.84
CA ARG A 328 -33.20 10.68 15.56
C ARG A 328 -31.93 11.32 15.02
N SER A 329 -31.16 11.98 15.89
CA SER A 329 -29.91 12.64 15.51
C SER A 329 -28.85 11.62 15.14
N PHE A 330 -28.69 10.56 15.95
CA PHE A 330 -27.75 9.48 15.66
C PHE A 330 -28.02 8.82 14.30
N LYS A 331 -29.28 8.43 14.04
CA LYS A 331 -29.67 7.80 12.78
C LYS A 331 -29.48 8.72 11.57
N ALA A 332 -29.78 10.01 11.72
CA ALA A 332 -29.54 11.00 10.66
C ALA A 332 -28.04 11.12 10.33
N SER A 333 -27.19 11.22 11.37
CA SER A 333 -25.73 11.23 11.19
C SER A 333 -25.22 9.92 10.57
N LEU A 334 -25.73 8.77 11.01
CA LEU A 334 -25.34 7.47 10.47
C LEU A 334 -25.67 7.34 8.98
N ILE A 335 -26.86 7.77 8.55
CA ILE A 335 -27.24 7.79 7.13
C ILE A 335 -26.30 8.70 6.33
N LEU A 336 -25.96 9.89 6.86
CA LEU A 336 -25.00 10.78 6.21
C LEU A 336 -23.63 10.12 6.04
N PHE A 337 -23.09 9.49 7.08
CA PHE A 337 -21.80 8.80 7.01
C PHE A 337 -21.82 7.60 6.05
N LEU A 338 -22.92 6.84 6.01
CA LEU A 338 -23.10 5.77 5.03
C LEU A 338 -23.10 6.31 3.60
N GLY A 339 -23.78 7.44 3.35
CA GLY A 339 -23.79 8.10 2.05
C GLY A 339 -22.41 8.57 1.61
N LEU A 340 -21.70 9.29 2.50
CA LEU A 340 -20.33 9.76 2.24
C LEU A 340 -19.36 8.59 2.02
N GLY A 341 -19.48 7.54 2.83
CA GLY A 341 -18.67 6.33 2.69
C GLY A 341 -18.92 5.65 1.33
N LEU A 342 -20.18 5.47 0.95
CA LEU A 342 -20.53 4.88 -0.34
C LEU A 342 -19.97 5.70 -1.51
N GLU A 343 -20.16 7.03 -1.49
CA GLU A 343 -19.64 7.94 -2.51
C GLU A 343 -18.11 7.83 -2.61
N ALA A 344 -17.40 7.89 -1.49
CA ALA A 344 -15.94 7.80 -1.46
C ALA A 344 -15.42 6.45 -1.99
N GLN A 345 -15.98 5.33 -1.53
CA GLN A 345 -15.50 4.01 -1.91
C GLN A 345 -15.82 3.67 -3.37
N VAL A 346 -17.00 4.04 -3.87
CA VAL A 346 -17.37 3.82 -5.28
C VAL A 346 -16.56 4.74 -6.20
N THR A 347 -16.30 5.99 -5.79
CA THR A 347 -15.43 6.89 -6.55
C THR A 347 -14.02 6.35 -6.63
N LEU A 348 -13.46 5.88 -5.51
CA LEU A 348 -12.13 5.27 -5.50
C LEU A 348 -12.07 4.03 -6.40
N GLN A 349 -13.12 3.20 -6.39
CA GLN A 349 -13.23 2.05 -7.29
C GLN A 349 -13.37 2.42 -8.77
N TYR A 350 -13.98 3.57 -9.07
CA TYR A 350 -14.13 4.07 -10.43
C TYR A 350 -12.81 4.64 -10.97
N LEU A 351 -11.97 5.20 -10.10
CA LEU A 351 -10.67 5.76 -10.46
C LEU A 351 -9.56 4.70 -10.59
N SER A 352 -9.75 3.53 -9.98
CA SER A 352 -8.90 2.34 -10.13
C SER A 352 -9.30 1.49 -11.33
#